data_AF-A0AB39RJJ4-F1
#
_entry.id   AF-A0AB39RJJ4-F1
#
_cell.length_a   1.000
_cell.length_b   1.000
_cell.length_c   1.000
_cell.angle_alpha   90.00
_cell.angle_beta   90.00
_cell.angle_gamma   90.00
#
_symmetry.space_group_name_H-M   'P 1'
#
loop_
_entity.id
_entity.type
_entity.pdbx_description
1 polymer ?
#
loop_
_entity_poly.entity_id
_entity_poly.type
_entity_poly.pdbx_seq_one_letter_code
_entity_poly.pdbx_strand_id
1 'polypeptide(L)'
;MYGYDQNAGAQGYVPPQQQMPGQMPGAQMPGGYGQQPPLYPEPSPPSLADAVRAFTTGSMSAEDFQQVFATSKVYCPRGDNPGFLALHNTQQPVIPMFTSLKELRRYAGKESKYFVITGAEVIDLLPTGYGFVLDMEGEHRMVFDAKAVEQMVDFAMRRMYG
;
A
#
# COMPACT_ATOMS: atom_id res chain seq x y z
N MET A 1 -11.43 29.80 39.61
CA MET A 1 -11.66 28.62 38.75
C MET A 1 -10.76 28.80 37.53
N TYR A 2 -9.97 27.78 37.19
CA TYR A 2 -8.85 27.76 36.24
C TYR A 2 -7.52 28.30 36.76
N GLY A 3 -6.54 27.38 36.92
CA GLY A 3 -5.16 27.65 37.31
C GLY A 3 -4.32 26.37 37.24
N TYR A 4 -3.12 26.51 36.68
CA TYR A 4 -2.08 25.54 36.35
C TYR A 4 -1.68 24.55 37.45
N ASP A 5 -1.15 23.38 37.04
CA ASP A 5 0.04 22.68 37.56
C ASP A 5 0.05 21.22 37.02
N GLN A 6 1.10 20.40 37.02
CA GLN A 6 2.56 20.50 37.10
C GLN A 6 3.03 19.03 37.23
N ASN A 7 4.22 18.79 36.70
CA ASN A 7 4.97 17.53 36.75
C ASN A 7 5.19 17.05 38.21
N ALA A 8 4.94 15.77 38.54
CA ALA A 8 5.47 15.13 39.75
C ALA A 8 5.42 13.59 39.66
N GLY A 9 6.58 12.95 39.85
CA GLY A 9 6.75 11.50 39.79
C GLY A 9 6.35 10.74 41.06
N ALA A 10 6.32 9.41 40.94
CA ALA A 10 6.42 8.43 42.01
C ALA A 10 6.80 7.08 41.36
N GLN A 11 8.09 6.72 41.27
CA GLN A 11 8.79 5.87 42.25
C GLN A 11 7.87 4.87 42.98
N GLY A 12 7.62 3.73 42.34
CA GLY A 12 7.04 2.54 42.96
C GLY A 12 8.14 1.64 43.51
N TYR A 13 8.29 1.66 44.84
CA TYR A 13 9.14 0.78 45.64
C TYR A 13 8.57 -0.65 45.62
N VAL A 14 9.38 -1.66 45.29
CA VAL A 14 8.99 -3.08 45.33
C VAL A 14 9.40 -3.66 46.71
N PRO A 15 8.50 -4.32 47.46
CA PRO A 15 8.85 -4.90 48.77
C PRO A 15 9.72 -6.16 48.65
N PRO A 16 10.58 -6.46 49.64
CA PRO A 16 11.54 -7.54 49.55
C PRO A 16 10.89 -8.91 49.81
N GLN A 17 11.02 -9.82 48.84
CA GLN A 17 10.65 -11.23 48.98
C GLN A 17 11.58 -11.93 49.97
N GLN A 18 10.94 -12.61 50.92
CA GLN A 18 11.54 -13.41 51.98
C GLN A 18 12.41 -14.55 51.42
N GLN A 19 13.54 -14.73 52.10
CA GLN A 19 14.53 -15.78 51.91
C GLN A 19 13.95 -17.18 52.18
N MET A 20 14.23 -18.14 51.29
CA MET A 20 14.29 -19.55 51.63
C MET A 20 15.70 -20.09 51.33
N PRO A 21 16.38 -20.77 52.28
CA PRO A 21 17.67 -21.38 52.04
C PRO A 21 17.47 -22.85 51.62
N GLY A 22 17.94 -23.20 50.42
CA GLY A 22 17.93 -24.58 49.94
C GLY A 22 18.95 -24.75 48.81
N GLN A 23 20.02 -25.49 49.11
CA GLN A 23 21.15 -25.80 48.24
C GLN A 23 20.76 -26.53 46.95
N MET A 24 21.41 -26.22 45.82
CA MET A 24 22.03 -27.22 44.93
C MET A 24 23.15 -26.59 44.07
N PRO A 25 24.32 -27.25 43.92
CA PRO A 25 25.46 -26.74 43.16
C PRO A 25 25.52 -27.32 41.73
N GLY A 26 25.87 -26.47 40.77
CA GLY A 26 26.46 -26.90 39.50
C GLY A 26 25.58 -26.81 38.26
N ALA A 27 25.89 -25.85 37.39
CA ALA A 27 25.97 -26.02 35.94
C ALA A 27 26.47 -24.70 35.30
N GLN A 28 27.73 -24.71 34.86
CA GLN A 28 28.20 -23.85 33.77
C GLN A 28 27.42 -24.18 32.49
N MET A 29 27.10 -23.18 31.65
CA MET A 29 27.25 -23.21 30.18
C MET A 29 26.67 -21.92 29.53
N PRO A 30 27.09 -21.57 28.29
CA PRO A 30 27.68 -20.27 27.98
C PRO A 30 26.88 -19.48 26.94
N GLY A 31 27.37 -18.26 26.63
CA GLY A 31 26.72 -17.23 25.83
C GLY A 31 26.09 -17.69 24.52
N GLY A 32 24.87 -17.21 24.29
CA GLY A 32 24.24 -17.13 22.97
C GLY A 32 24.12 -15.66 22.59
N TYR A 33 24.85 -15.25 21.56
CA TYR A 33 24.69 -13.95 20.90
C TYR A 33 23.29 -13.89 20.28
N GLY A 34 22.32 -13.37 21.05
CA GLY A 34 21.01 -13.02 20.53
C GLY A 34 21.14 -11.80 19.62
N GLN A 35 20.98 -12.01 18.31
CA GLN A 35 20.70 -10.93 17.37
C GLN A 35 19.50 -10.14 17.89
N GLN A 36 19.72 -8.91 18.36
CA GLN A 36 18.63 -8.01 18.76
C GLN A 36 17.82 -7.64 17.51
N PRO A 37 16.48 -7.81 17.52
CA PRO A 37 15.64 -7.30 16.46
C PRO A 37 15.84 -5.80 16.28
N PRO A 38 15.89 -5.26 15.05
CA PRO A 38 16.03 -3.83 14.80
C PRO A 38 14.98 -3.04 15.58
N LEU A 39 15.43 -2.08 16.38
CA LEU A 39 14.60 -1.32 17.32
C LEU A 39 13.63 -0.31 16.65
N TYR A 40 13.70 -0.17 15.32
CA TYR A 40 12.81 0.69 14.55
C TYR A 40 12.38 0.01 13.25
N PRO A 41 11.07 -0.04 12.94
CA PRO A 41 10.60 -0.33 11.59
C PRO A 41 11.13 0.75 10.65
N GLU A 42 11.75 0.36 9.53
CA GLU A 42 11.99 1.31 8.44
C GLU A 42 10.64 1.92 7.99
N PRO A 43 10.62 3.20 7.58
CA PRO A 43 9.40 3.81 7.09
C PRO A 43 8.89 3.05 5.86
N SER A 44 7.67 2.53 5.96
CA SER A 44 7.03 1.81 4.85
C SER A 44 7.01 2.69 3.59
N PRO A 45 7.29 2.13 2.41
CA PRO A 45 7.11 2.84 1.15
C PRO A 45 5.71 3.46 1.05
N PRO A 46 5.55 4.60 0.36
CA PRO A 46 4.25 5.25 0.22
C PRO A 46 3.25 4.30 -0.44
N SER A 47 2.02 4.28 0.09
CA SER A 47 0.96 3.46 -0.49
C SER A 47 0.50 4.04 -1.84
N LEU A 48 -0.08 3.20 -2.70
CA LEU A 48 -0.64 3.69 -3.97
C LEU A 48 -1.71 4.76 -3.75
N ALA A 49 -2.53 4.63 -2.69
CA ALA A 49 -3.55 5.62 -2.36
C ALA A 49 -2.93 6.97 -1.97
N ASP A 50 -1.80 6.97 -1.26
CA ASP A 50 -1.07 8.19 -0.94
C ASP A 50 -0.41 8.79 -2.17
N ALA A 51 0.12 7.97 -3.09
CA ALA A 51 0.68 8.43 -4.35
C ALA A 51 -0.40 9.06 -5.26
N VAL A 52 -1.59 8.45 -5.33
CA VAL A 52 -2.77 9.01 -6.04
C VAL A 52 -3.16 10.36 -5.46
N ARG A 53 -3.21 10.49 -4.13
CA ARG A 53 -3.47 11.78 -3.45
C ARG A 53 -2.38 12.80 -3.75
N ALA A 54 -1.12 12.42 -3.61
CA ALA A 54 0.02 13.31 -3.82
C ALA A 54 0.06 13.82 -5.27
N PHE A 55 -0.17 12.92 -6.23
CA PHE A 55 -0.20 13.26 -7.65
C PHE A 55 -1.38 14.17 -8.00
N THR A 56 -2.60 13.87 -7.53
CA THR A 56 -3.79 14.72 -7.79
C THR A 56 -3.71 16.10 -7.14
N THR A 57 -2.98 16.22 -6.03
CA THR A 57 -2.70 17.51 -5.36
C THR A 57 -1.48 18.24 -5.93
N GLY A 58 -0.76 17.66 -6.90
CA GLY A 58 0.43 18.24 -7.53
C GLY A 58 1.69 18.20 -6.67
N SER A 59 1.70 17.41 -5.59
CA SER A 59 2.87 17.21 -4.71
C SER A 59 3.77 16.04 -5.14
N MET A 60 3.43 15.34 -6.22
CA MET A 60 4.21 14.25 -6.81
C MET A 60 4.28 14.41 -8.34
N SER A 61 5.45 14.13 -8.92
CA SER A 61 5.63 14.16 -10.37
C SER A 61 4.98 12.95 -11.06
N ALA A 62 4.76 13.04 -12.38
CA ALA A 62 4.23 11.92 -13.16
C ALA A 62 5.20 10.73 -13.19
N GLU A 63 6.51 10.99 -13.24
CA GLU A 63 7.53 9.94 -13.25
C GLU A 63 7.57 9.19 -11.90
N ASP A 64 7.56 9.92 -10.79
CA ASP A 64 7.53 9.31 -9.45
C ASP A 64 6.24 8.50 -9.25
N PHE A 65 5.11 9.04 -9.70
CA PHE A 65 3.84 8.31 -9.67
C PHE A 65 3.91 7.02 -10.48
N GLN A 66 4.47 7.06 -11.70
CA GLN A 66 4.60 5.87 -12.55
C GLN A 66 5.46 4.79 -11.88
N GLN A 67 6.54 5.17 -11.19
CA GLN A 67 7.38 4.22 -10.45
C GLN A 67 6.63 3.56 -9.28
N VAL A 68 5.88 4.35 -8.51
CA VAL A 68 5.05 3.81 -7.41
C VAL A 68 3.95 2.93 -7.97
N PHE A 69 3.25 3.38 -9.01
CA PHE A 69 2.17 2.63 -9.66
C PHE A 69 2.66 1.28 -10.18
N ALA A 70 3.77 1.25 -10.92
CA ALA A 70 4.30 0.04 -11.53
C ALA A 70 4.54 -1.09 -10.52
N THR A 71 4.98 -0.75 -9.30
CA THR A 71 5.28 -1.73 -8.23
C THR A 71 4.11 -1.98 -7.28
N SER A 72 3.08 -1.13 -7.32
CA SER A 72 1.93 -1.21 -6.43
C SER A 72 0.95 -2.28 -6.85
N LYS A 73 0.31 -2.92 -5.86
CA LYS A 73 -0.85 -3.78 -6.08
C LYS A 73 -2.07 -2.95 -6.45
N VAL A 74 -2.77 -3.41 -7.48
CA VAL A 74 -4.01 -2.84 -7.99
C VAL A 74 -5.09 -3.92 -7.95
N TYR A 75 -6.27 -3.54 -7.48
CA TYR A 75 -7.42 -4.44 -7.35
C TYR A 75 -8.36 -4.22 -8.52
N CYS A 76 -8.65 -5.28 -9.28
CA CYS A 76 -9.49 -5.23 -10.47
C CYS A 76 -10.76 -6.05 -10.25
N PRO A 77 -11.96 -5.48 -10.46
CA PRO A 77 -13.19 -6.27 -10.47
C PRO A 77 -13.13 -7.35 -11.54
N ARG A 78 -13.64 -8.55 -11.22
CA ARG A 78 -13.66 -9.70 -12.12
C ARG A 78 -15.10 -10.01 -12.52
N GLY A 79 -15.35 -10.09 -13.82
CA GLY A 79 -16.57 -10.70 -14.37
C GLY A 79 -16.53 -12.23 -14.28
N ASP A 80 -17.48 -12.89 -14.93
CA ASP A 80 -17.48 -14.36 -15.02
C ASP A 80 -16.38 -14.87 -15.95
N ASN A 81 -16.18 -14.19 -17.08
CA ASN A 81 -15.11 -14.49 -18.03
C ASN A 81 -13.74 -13.97 -17.53
N PRO A 82 -12.63 -14.65 -17.85
CA PRO A 82 -11.29 -14.15 -17.58
C PRO A 82 -11.01 -12.83 -18.32
N GLY A 83 -10.26 -11.94 -17.67
CA GLY A 83 -9.82 -10.67 -18.25
C GLY A 83 -10.30 -9.43 -17.48
N PHE A 84 -9.88 -8.26 -17.95
CA PHE A 84 -10.32 -6.98 -17.41
C PHE A 84 -11.79 -6.71 -17.74
N LEU A 85 -12.53 -6.20 -16.74
CA LEU A 85 -13.90 -5.76 -16.94
C LEU A 85 -13.91 -4.33 -17.50
N ALA A 86 -14.23 -4.19 -18.78
CA ALA A 86 -14.27 -2.89 -19.45
C ALA A 86 -15.62 -2.18 -19.33
N LEU A 87 -15.58 -0.89 -19.01
CA LEU A 87 -16.72 0.01 -19.06
C LEU A 87 -16.77 0.66 -20.45
N HIS A 88 -17.88 0.47 -21.15
CA HIS A 88 -18.10 0.93 -22.53
C HIS A 88 -19.06 2.13 -22.61
N ASN A 89 -19.45 2.69 -21.47
CA ASN A 89 -20.39 3.82 -21.37
C ASN A 89 -19.71 5.19 -21.51
N THR A 90 -18.40 5.22 -21.76
CA THR A 90 -17.57 6.41 -21.94
C THR A 90 -17.13 6.55 -23.40
N GLN A 91 -16.71 7.74 -23.84
CA GLN A 91 -16.21 7.96 -25.22
C GLN A 91 -15.02 7.06 -25.58
N GLN A 92 -14.19 6.71 -24.58
CA GLN A 92 -13.12 5.72 -24.70
C GLN A 92 -13.34 4.65 -23.64
N PRO A 93 -13.18 3.36 -23.97
CA PRO A 93 -13.39 2.29 -23.01
C PRO A 93 -12.35 2.36 -21.91
N VAL A 94 -12.79 2.19 -20.66
CA VAL A 94 -11.92 2.26 -19.49
C VAL A 94 -12.07 1.04 -18.60
N ILE A 95 -10.96 0.63 -18.00
CA ILE A 95 -10.93 -0.43 -16.98
C ILE A 95 -10.96 0.22 -15.59
N PRO A 96 -11.96 -0.08 -14.74
CA PRO A 96 -11.97 0.38 -13.35
C PRO A 96 -11.00 -0.43 -12.51
N MET A 97 -10.17 0.27 -11.76
CA MET A 97 -9.11 -0.26 -10.92
C MET A 97 -9.14 0.44 -9.57
N PHE A 98 -8.66 -0.24 -8.53
CA PHE A 98 -8.78 0.27 -7.18
C PHE A 98 -7.47 0.15 -6.41
N THR A 99 -7.17 1.17 -5.61
CA THR A 99 -5.97 1.21 -4.76
C THR A 99 -6.12 0.34 -3.51
N SER A 100 -7.36 -0.03 -3.15
CA SER A 100 -7.67 -0.88 -2.00
C SER A 100 -8.95 -1.68 -2.18
N LEU A 101 -9.10 -2.76 -1.39
CA LEU A 101 -10.35 -3.52 -1.30
C LEU A 101 -11.53 -2.69 -0.78
N LYS A 102 -11.27 -1.65 0.01
CA LYS A 102 -12.32 -0.76 0.52
C LYS A 102 -12.96 0.01 -0.64
N GLU A 103 -12.15 0.61 -1.50
CA GLU A 103 -12.62 1.34 -2.68
C GLU A 103 -13.28 0.39 -3.69
N LEU A 104 -12.69 -0.79 -3.93
CA LEU A 104 -13.30 -1.81 -4.80
C LEU A 104 -14.69 -2.21 -4.31
N ARG A 105 -14.86 -2.49 -3.02
CA ARG A 105 -16.16 -2.90 -2.45
C ARG A 105 -17.18 -1.79 -2.38
N ARG A 106 -16.72 -0.54 -2.31
CA ARG A 106 -17.59 0.63 -2.42
C ARG A 106 -18.25 0.67 -3.79
N TYR A 107 -17.44 0.48 -4.84
CA TYR A 107 -17.89 0.47 -6.23
C TYR A 107 -18.67 -0.79 -6.64
N ALA A 108 -18.10 -1.98 -6.42
CA ALA A 108 -18.63 -3.25 -6.94
C ALA A 108 -19.46 -4.05 -5.93
N GLY A 109 -19.61 -3.55 -4.70
CA GLY A 109 -20.31 -4.24 -3.61
C GLY A 109 -19.42 -5.22 -2.81
N LYS A 110 -19.93 -5.67 -1.65
CA LYS A 110 -19.17 -6.48 -0.69
C LYS A 110 -18.74 -7.87 -1.20
N GLU A 111 -19.62 -8.49 -2.00
CA GLU A 111 -19.45 -9.85 -2.56
C GLU A 111 -18.78 -9.84 -3.94
N SER A 112 -18.19 -8.70 -4.34
CA SER A 112 -17.53 -8.57 -5.63
C SER A 112 -16.34 -9.53 -5.75
N LYS A 113 -16.30 -10.25 -6.87
CA LYS A 113 -15.13 -11.03 -7.27
C LYS A 113 -14.09 -10.06 -7.80
N TYR A 114 -12.82 -10.33 -7.49
CA TYR A 114 -11.70 -9.49 -7.93
C TYR A 114 -10.46 -10.35 -8.16
N PHE A 115 -9.50 -9.76 -8.84
CA PHE A 115 -8.12 -10.24 -8.88
C PHE A 115 -7.17 -9.09 -8.56
N VAL A 116 -5.93 -9.43 -8.23
CA VAL A 116 -4.89 -8.47 -7.85
C VAL A 116 -3.69 -8.68 -8.74
N ILE A 117 -3.21 -7.59 -9.33
CA ILE A 117 -2.00 -7.54 -10.15
C ILE A 117 -1.22 -6.27 -9.80
N THR A 118 0.00 -6.17 -10.29
CA THR A 118 0.83 -4.97 -10.19
C THR A 118 0.47 -3.95 -11.27
N GLY A 119 0.80 -2.68 -11.06
CA GLY A 119 0.64 -1.67 -12.11
C GLY A 119 1.48 -1.95 -13.35
N ALA A 120 2.65 -2.61 -13.22
CA ALA A 120 3.44 -3.03 -14.38
C ALA A 120 2.71 -4.10 -15.21
N GLU A 121 2.11 -5.10 -14.55
CA GLU A 121 1.27 -6.11 -15.22
C GLU A 121 0.02 -5.49 -15.84
N VAL A 122 -0.56 -4.45 -15.23
CA VAL A 122 -1.65 -3.67 -15.85
C VAL A 122 -1.17 -3.09 -17.18
N ILE A 123 -0.04 -2.40 -17.19
CA ILE A 123 0.49 -1.73 -18.38
C ILE A 123 0.81 -2.75 -19.49
N ASP A 124 1.32 -3.92 -19.13
CA ASP A 124 1.66 -5.00 -20.08
C ASP A 124 0.41 -5.69 -20.66
N LEU A 125 -0.64 -5.89 -19.85
CA LEU A 125 -1.82 -6.66 -20.24
C LEU A 125 -2.97 -5.81 -20.79
N LEU A 126 -2.92 -4.48 -20.66
CA LEU A 126 -3.99 -3.61 -21.13
C LEU A 126 -4.10 -3.65 -22.67
N PRO A 127 -5.30 -3.90 -23.22
CA PRO A 127 -5.49 -3.85 -24.67
C PRO A 127 -5.26 -2.44 -25.21
N THR A 128 -4.66 -2.33 -26.40
CA THR A 128 -4.48 -1.05 -27.09
C THR A 128 -5.81 -0.31 -27.25
N GLY A 129 -5.79 1.02 -27.05
CA GLY A 129 -6.99 1.86 -27.12
C GLY A 129 -7.83 1.90 -25.85
N TYR A 130 -7.41 1.22 -24.77
CA TYR A 130 -8.07 1.27 -23.46
C TYR A 130 -7.34 2.20 -22.52
N GLY A 131 -8.12 2.98 -21.77
CA GLY A 131 -7.66 3.66 -20.58
C GLY A 131 -7.95 2.86 -19.31
N PHE A 132 -7.57 3.40 -18.16
CA PHE A 132 -8.02 2.90 -16.87
C PHE A 132 -8.37 4.04 -15.91
N VAL A 133 -9.20 3.74 -14.93
CA VAL A 133 -9.60 4.68 -13.88
C VAL A 133 -9.24 4.09 -12.54
N LEU A 134 -8.52 4.86 -11.71
CA LEU A 134 -8.26 4.52 -10.32
C LEU A 134 -9.33 5.14 -9.41
N ASP A 135 -9.88 4.31 -8.52
CA ASP A 135 -10.83 4.68 -7.47
C ASP A 135 -12.00 5.52 -7.99
N MET A 136 -12.82 4.92 -8.87
CA MET A 136 -13.90 5.62 -9.59
C MET A 136 -14.90 6.37 -8.69
N GLU A 137 -15.15 5.86 -7.47
CA GLU A 137 -16.02 6.49 -6.46
C GLU A 137 -15.23 7.09 -5.28
N GLY A 138 -13.89 7.06 -5.36
CA GLY A 138 -12.99 7.58 -4.35
C GLY A 138 -12.88 9.10 -4.40
N GLU A 139 -12.31 9.67 -3.34
CA GLU A 139 -12.08 11.12 -3.23
C GLU A 139 -11.05 11.62 -4.26
N HIS A 140 -10.05 10.79 -4.57
CA HIS A 140 -8.97 11.11 -5.50
C HIS A 140 -9.06 10.27 -6.77
N ARG A 141 -10.21 10.35 -7.46
CA ARG A 141 -10.39 9.66 -8.74
C ARG A 141 -9.33 10.13 -9.75
N MET A 142 -8.64 9.19 -10.38
CA MET A 142 -7.70 9.45 -11.46
C MET A 142 -8.10 8.70 -12.73
N VAL A 143 -8.02 9.37 -13.87
CA VAL A 143 -8.35 8.80 -15.19
C VAL A 143 -7.11 8.85 -16.07
N PHE A 144 -6.70 7.70 -16.57
CA PHE A 144 -5.69 7.57 -17.61
C PHE A 144 -6.41 7.20 -18.89
N ASP A 145 -6.37 8.08 -19.89
CA ASP A 145 -6.88 7.77 -21.21
C ASP A 145 -5.92 6.83 -21.95
N ALA A 146 -6.35 6.29 -23.09
CA ALA A 146 -5.53 5.34 -23.84
C ALA A 146 -4.16 5.92 -24.24
N LYS A 147 -4.09 7.22 -24.54
CA LYS A 147 -2.83 7.88 -24.93
C LYS A 147 -1.87 8.00 -23.74
N ALA A 148 -2.39 8.30 -22.56
CA ALA A 148 -1.60 8.33 -21.34
C ALA A 148 -1.04 6.94 -21.02
N VAL A 149 -1.82 5.88 -21.24
CA VAL A 149 -1.36 4.49 -21.09
C VAL A 149 -0.25 4.17 -22.10
N GLU A 150 -0.42 4.54 -23.37
CA GLU A 150 0.61 4.36 -24.41
C GLU A 150 1.94 5.06 -24.02
N GLN A 151 1.86 6.27 -23.45
CA GLN A 151 3.05 6.99 -22.95
C GLN A 151 3.72 6.28 -21.76
N MET A 152 2.93 5.65 -20.88
CA MET A 152 3.45 4.84 -19.77
C MET A 152 4.16 3.58 -20.28
N VAL A 153 3.62 2.93 -21.32
CA VAL A 153 4.27 1.79 -22.00
C VAL A 153 5.60 2.22 -22.59
N ASP A 154 5.64 3.33 -23.33
CA ASP A 154 6.86 3.87 -23.94
C ASP A 154 7.94 4.17 -22.89
N PHE A 155 7.53 4.77 -21.76
CA PHE A 155 8.45 5.04 -20.64
C PHE A 155 9.01 3.75 -20.03
N ALA A 156 8.17 2.75 -19.80
CA ALA A 156 8.59 1.45 -19.28
C ALA A 156 9.58 0.76 -20.23
N MET A 157 9.32 0.79 -21.55
CA MET A 157 10.20 0.22 -22.56
C MET A 157 11.55 0.94 -22.63
N ARG A 158 11.57 2.27 -22.61
CA ARG A 158 12.82 3.06 -22.56
C ARG A 158 13.64 2.74 -21.32
N ARG A 159 13.01 2.47 -20.18
CA ARG A 159 13.72 2.11 -18.95
C ARG A 159 14.35 0.71 -19.01
N MET A 160 13.71 -0.24 -19.68
CA MET A 160 14.20 -1.62 -19.77
C MET A 160 15.27 -1.81 -20.84
N TYR A 161 15.20 -1.05 -21.94
CA TYR A 161 16.04 -1.27 -23.13
C TYR A 161 16.84 -0.05 -23.60
N GLY A 162 16.71 1.10 -22.92
CA GLY A 162 17.39 2.36 -23.25
C GLY A 162 18.67 2.60 -22.46
#